data_AF-A0A4Q3EZN4-F1
#
_entry.id   AF-A0A4Q3EZN4-F1
#
_cell.length_a   1.000
_cell.length_b   1.000
_cell.length_c   1.000
_cell.angle_alpha   90.00
_cell.angle_beta   90.00
_cell.angle_gamma   90.00
#
_symmetry.space_group_name_H-M   'P 1'
#
loop_
_entity.id
_entity.type
_entity.pdbx_description
1 polymer ?
#
loop_
_entity_poly.entity_id
_entity_poly.type
_entity_poly.pdbx_seq_one_letter_code
_entity_poly.pdbx_strand_id
1 'polypeptide(L)'
;MKKLYLLFALVSSVALVQCSPKRAANKEMSEAEKVADVNKNFTPAQMEEGKTLWQDKCGKCHKLPQPEAYTVSKMDRVLPRMINRSKLTDEQGAMVRAYLLAHAKMS
;
A
#
# COMPACT_ATOMS: atom_id res chain seq x y z
N MET A 1 56.83 2.62 -42.75
CA MET A 1 56.89 2.97 -41.33
C MET A 1 55.48 2.81 -40.77
N LYS A 2 55.06 1.56 -40.48
CA LYS A 2 55.37 0.83 -39.25
C LYS A 2 54.71 1.51 -38.05
N LYS A 3 53.52 0.96 -37.74
CA LYS A 3 52.90 0.94 -36.42
C LYS A 3 52.32 2.28 -35.96
N LEU A 4 51.09 2.20 -35.47
CA LEU A 4 50.76 2.51 -34.07
C LEU A 4 49.54 3.42 -33.86
N TYR A 5 48.56 3.51 -34.76
CA TYR A 5 47.28 4.13 -34.38
C TYR A 5 46.06 3.41 -34.97
N LEU A 6 46.11 2.08 -34.99
CA LEU A 6 45.00 1.20 -35.39
C LEU A 6 44.25 0.60 -34.19
N LEU A 7 44.37 1.18 -32.99
CA LEU A 7 43.75 0.65 -31.77
C LEU A 7 43.49 1.80 -30.79
N PHE A 8 42.37 2.52 -30.95
CA PHE A 8 41.57 3.18 -29.90
C PHE A 8 40.69 4.27 -30.52
N ALA A 9 39.46 3.90 -30.91
CA ALA A 9 38.31 4.81 -30.91
C ALA A 9 37.04 4.01 -31.26
N LEU A 10 36.95 2.77 -30.74
CA LEU A 10 35.75 1.97 -30.83
C LEU A 10 34.95 2.22 -29.55
N VAL A 11 33.72 2.71 -29.72
CA VAL A 11 32.65 2.74 -28.71
C VAL A 11 32.88 3.70 -27.54
N SER A 12 32.53 4.97 -27.77
CA SER A 12 32.11 5.86 -26.69
C SER A 12 30.68 6.34 -26.98
N SER A 13 29.74 5.40 -26.87
CA SER A 13 28.30 5.68 -26.89
C SER A 13 27.61 4.77 -25.86
N VAL A 14 28.08 4.86 -24.61
CA VAL A 14 27.25 4.45 -23.46
C VAL A 14 26.52 5.69 -22.98
N ALA A 15 25.39 5.97 -23.62
CA ALA A 15 24.38 6.82 -23.02
C ALA A 15 23.82 6.07 -21.80
N LEU A 16 24.34 6.37 -20.61
CA LEU A 16 23.67 6.01 -19.36
C LEU A 16 22.41 6.87 -19.26
N VAL A 17 21.34 6.42 -19.92
CA VAL A 17 19.98 6.86 -19.60
C VAL A 17 19.67 6.28 -18.23
N GLN A 18 20.09 6.99 -17.18
CA GLN A 18 19.47 6.85 -15.86
C GLN A 18 18.06 7.44 -15.98
N CYS A 19 17.12 6.63 -16.47
CA CYS A 19 15.72 6.77 -16.08
C CYS A 19 15.62 6.36 -14.61
N SER A 20 16.14 7.21 -13.72
CA SER A 20 15.68 7.24 -12.35
C SER A 20 14.28 7.85 -12.42
N PRO A 21 13.18 7.10 -12.19
CA PRO A 21 11.91 7.78 -11.95
C PRO A 21 12.19 8.70 -10.78
N LYS A 22 12.12 10.01 -11.04
CA LYS A 22 12.13 11.03 -10.00
C LYS A 22 11.10 10.54 -9.00
N ARG A 23 11.55 10.08 -7.83
CA ARG A 23 10.69 9.73 -6.71
C ARG A 23 9.92 11.01 -6.47
N ALA A 24 8.74 11.12 -7.07
CA ALA A 24 7.79 12.14 -6.71
C ALA A 24 7.72 12.02 -5.19
N ALA A 25 8.03 13.10 -4.49
CA ALA A 25 7.83 13.16 -3.06
C ALA A 25 6.47 12.55 -2.81
N ASN A 26 6.44 11.38 -2.17
CA ASN A 26 5.22 10.65 -1.90
C ASN A 26 4.41 11.61 -1.03
N LYS A 27 3.47 12.35 -1.63
CA LYS A 27 2.57 13.21 -0.87
C LYS A 27 1.75 12.23 -0.06
N GLU A 28 2.16 12.02 1.19
CA GLU A 28 1.42 11.19 2.12
C GLU A 28 0.00 11.74 2.14
N MET A 29 -0.97 10.91 1.75
CA MET A 29 -2.38 11.25 1.91
C MET A 29 -2.64 11.50 3.39
N SER A 30 -3.33 12.60 3.68
CA SER A 30 -3.88 12.87 5.01
C SER A 30 -4.86 11.76 5.42
N GLU A 31 -5.10 11.62 6.71
CA GLU A 31 -6.08 10.65 7.23
C GLU A 31 -7.47 10.87 6.61
N ALA A 32 -7.87 12.12 6.42
CA ALA A 32 -9.15 12.47 5.78
C ALA A 32 -9.20 12.03 4.31
N GLU A 33 -8.11 12.25 3.55
CA GLU A 33 -8.02 11.78 2.16
C GLU A 33 -8.10 10.24 2.09
N LYS A 34 -7.47 9.51 3.04
CA LYS A 34 -7.55 8.04 3.11
C LYS A 34 -8.97 7.54 3.37
N VAL A 35 -9.67 8.17 4.31
CA VAL A 35 -11.07 7.80 4.62
C VAL A 35 -12.00 8.13 3.44
N ALA A 36 -11.83 9.29 2.82
CA ALA A 36 -12.61 9.68 1.64
C ALA A 36 -12.37 8.72 0.45
N ASP A 37 -11.13 8.29 0.23
CA ASP A 37 -10.77 7.34 -0.82
C ASP A 37 -11.49 6.00 -0.63
N VAL A 38 -11.43 5.41 0.57
CA VAL A 38 -12.10 4.12 0.81
C VAL A 38 -13.62 4.23 0.73
N ASN A 39 -14.21 5.32 1.23
CA ASN A 39 -15.66 5.53 1.13
C ASN A 39 -16.15 5.75 -0.31
N LYS A 40 -15.28 6.25 -1.19
CA LYS A 40 -15.59 6.45 -2.61
C LYS A 40 -15.44 5.17 -3.42
N ASN A 41 -14.43 4.35 -3.12
CA ASN A 41 -14.05 3.22 -3.96
C ASN A 41 -14.68 1.89 -3.55
N PHE A 42 -15.30 1.81 -2.37
CA PHE A 42 -15.98 0.61 -1.88
C PHE A 42 -17.48 0.85 -1.72
N THR A 43 -18.27 -0.06 -2.29
CA THR A 43 -19.73 -0.02 -2.17
C THR A 43 -20.18 -0.37 -0.75
N PRO A 44 -21.41 0.00 -0.33
CA PRO A 44 -21.96 -0.41 0.97
C PRO A 44 -21.94 -1.94 1.19
N ALA A 45 -22.18 -2.72 0.14
CA ALA A 45 -22.11 -4.18 0.20
C ALA A 45 -20.69 -4.68 0.51
N GLN A 46 -19.68 -4.12 -0.15
CA GLN A 46 -18.27 -4.46 0.10
C GLN A 46 -17.81 -4.00 1.50
N MET A 47 -18.35 -2.89 2.01
CA MET A 47 -18.08 -2.43 3.38
C MET A 47 -18.66 -3.39 4.42
N GLU A 48 -19.88 -3.91 4.20
CA GLU A 48 -20.49 -4.91 5.07
C GLU A 48 -19.77 -6.27 4.99
N GLU A 49 -19.31 -6.67 3.80
CA GLU A 49 -18.46 -7.85 3.63
C GLU A 49 -17.12 -7.68 4.38
N GLY A 50 -16.48 -6.52 4.26
CA GLY A 50 -15.26 -6.19 4.99
C GLY A 50 -15.44 -6.26 6.52
N LYS A 51 -16.58 -5.80 7.03
CA LYS A 51 -16.96 -5.93 8.44
C LYS A 51 -17.11 -7.40 8.86
N THR A 52 -17.85 -8.19 8.07
CA THR A 52 -18.07 -9.62 8.35
C THR A 52 -16.73 -10.37 8.39
N LEU A 53 -15.87 -10.15 7.39
CA LEU A 53 -14.53 -10.74 7.34
C LEU A 53 -13.66 -10.32 8.51
N TRP A 54 -13.71 -9.06 8.94
CA TRP A 54 -12.99 -8.57 10.11
C TRP A 54 -13.43 -9.31 11.38
N GLN A 55 -14.75 -9.40 11.63
CA GLN A 55 -15.31 -10.09 12.79
C GLN A 55 -14.96 -11.58 12.81
N ASP A 56 -15.02 -12.24 11.66
CA ASP A 56 -14.80 -13.68 11.54
C ASP A 56 -13.33 -14.09 11.56
N LYS A 57 -12.45 -13.27 11.00
CA LYS A 57 -11.05 -13.67 10.70
C LYS A 57 -10.03 -12.99 11.58
N CYS A 58 -10.21 -11.71 11.93
CA CYS A 58 -9.16 -10.93 12.61
C CYS A 58 -9.01 -11.26 14.10
N GLY A 59 -9.99 -11.93 14.71
CA GLY A 59 -9.93 -12.41 16.10
C GLY A 59 -9.25 -13.77 16.28
N LYS A 60 -8.83 -14.44 15.20
CA LYS A 60 -8.34 -15.83 15.26
C LYS A 60 -6.92 -15.99 15.81
N CYS A 61 -6.10 -14.95 15.74
CA CYS A 61 -4.68 -15.02 16.14
C CYS A 61 -4.33 -14.12 17.35
N HIS A 62 -5.14 -13.10 17.62
CA HIS A 62 -5.00 -12.18 18.74
C HIS A 62 -6.35 -11.50 18.99
N LYS A 63 -6.44 -10.68 20.05
CA LYS A 63 -7.65 -9.90 20.35
C LYS A 63 -8.08 -9.07 19.13
N LEU A 64 -9.38 -9.11 18.82
CA LEU A 64 -9.97 -8.32 17.75
C LEU A 64 -9.90 -6.83 18.09
N PRO A 65 -9.17 -6.01 17.31
CA PRO A 65 -9.04 -4.57 17.59
C PRO A 65 -10.33 -3.85 17.23
N GLN A 66 -10.86 -3.02 18.13
CA GLN A 66 -11.94 -2.08 17.80
C GLN A 66 -11.40 -1.01 16.84
N PRO A 67 -12.09 -0.67 15.74
CA PRO A 67 -11.62 0.30 14.76
C PRO A 67 -11.27 1.66 15.41
N GLU A 68 -12.11 2.13 16.31
CA GLU A 68 -12.02 3.44 16.98
C GLU A 68 -10.87 3.51 18.00
N ALA A 69 -10.29 2.36 18.38
CA ALA A 69 -9.18 2.30 19.34
C ALA A 69 -7.85 2.80 18.75
N TYR A 70 -7.77 2.99 17.43
CA TYR A 70 -6.53 3.35 16.74
C TYR A 70 -6.78 4.40 15.66
N THR A 71 -5.77 5.23 15.41
CA THR A 71 -5.88 6.24 14.35
C THR A 71 -5.84 5.63 12.96
N VAL A 72 -6.39 6.33 11.96
CA VAL A 72 -6.31 5.95 10.55
C VAL A 72 -4.86 5.67 10.14
N SER A 73 -3.91 6.55 10.49
CA SER A 73 -2.49 6.34 10.18
C SER A 73 -1.91 5.09 10.83
N LYS A 74 -2.27 4.81 12.09
CA LYS A 74 -1.80 3.60 12.77
C LYS A 74 -2.37 2.33 12.15
N MET A 75 -3.65 2.33 11.81
CA MET A 75 -4.29 1.20 11.12
C MET A 75 -3.70 0.96 9.74
N ASP A 76 -3.56 2.01 8.94
CA ASP A 76 -3.02 1.94 7.59
C ASP A 76 -1.61 1.33 7.56
N ARG A 77 -0.79 1.64 8.58
CA ARG A 77 0.55 1.06 8.73
C ARG A 77 0.54 -0.41 9.14
N VAL A 78 -0.40 -0.86 9.97
CA VAL A 78 -0.36 -2.19 10.61
C VAL A 78 -1.15 -3.24 9.81
N LEU A 79 -2.28 -2.85 9.21
CA LEU A 79 -3.19 -3.77 8.54
C LEU A 79 -2.56 -4.58 7.40
N PRO A 80 -1.68 -4.04 6.54
CA PRO A 80 -1.05 -4.84 5.48
C PRO A 80 -0.35 -6.09 6.01
N ARG A 81 0.33 -5.98 7.16
CA ARG A 81 0.98 -7.12 7.81
C ARG A 81 -0.02 -8.12 8.37
N MET A 82 -1.16 -7.65 8.90
CA MET A 82 -2.19 -8.53 9.47
C MET A 82 -2.97 -9.25 8.37
N ILE A 83 -3.32 -8.56 7.30
CA ILE A 83 -4.01 -9.12 6.11
C ILE A 83 -3.17 -10.22 5.48
N ASN A 84 -1.87 -10.00 5.29
CA ASN A 84 -0.98 -11.03 4.76
C ASN A 84 -0.93 -12.28 5.66
N ARG A 85 -1.11 -12.13 6.98
CA ARG A 85 -1.11 -13.24 7.93
C ARG A 85 -2.46 -13.93 8.08
N SER A 86 -3.56 -13.28 7.70
CA SER A 86 -4.92 -13.79 7.92
C SER A 86 -5.41 -14.73 6.81
N LYS A 87 -4.59 -15.00 5.78
CA LYS A 87 -4.92 -15.84 4.61
C LYS A 87 -6.17 -15.36 3.86
N LEU A 88 -6.48 -14.07 3.93
CA LEU A 88 -7.48 -13.44 3.09
C LEU A 88 -6.96 -13.34 1.65
N THR A 89 -7.86 -13.35 0.68
CA THR A 89 -7.49 -12.91 -0.68
C THR A 89 -7.19 -11.42 -0.68
N ASP A 90 -6.51 -10.92 -1.71
CA ASP A 90 -6.19 -9.49 -1.82
C ASP A 90 -7.47 -8.63 -1.80
N GLU A 91 -8.53 -9.09 -2.47
CA GLU A 91 -9.83 -8.43 -2.51
C GLU A 91 -10.49 -8.37 -1.11
N GLN A 92 -10.54 -9.51 -0.42
CA GLN A 92 -11.06 -9.58 0.96
C GLN A 92 -10.25 -8.70 1.91
N GLY A 93 -8.92 -8.71 1.77
CA GLY A 93 -8.03 -7.85 2.53
C GLY A 93 -8.29 -6.37 2.29
N ALA A 94 -8.55 -5.99 1.04
CA ALA A 94 -8.89 -4.62 0.67
C ALA A 94 -10.21 -4.18 1.30
N MET A 95 -11.24 -5.03 1.28
CA MET A 95 -12.53 -4.74 1.94
C MET A 95 -12.39 -4.59 3.46
N VAL A 96 -11.64 -5.47 4.11
CA VAL A 96 -11.34 -5.36 5.56
C VAL A 96 -10.61 -4.06 5.86
N ARG A 97 -9.60 -3.70 5.06
CA ARG A 97 -8.88 -2.43 5.23
C ARG A 97 -9.80 -1.23 5.05
N ALA A 98 -10.65 -1.24 4.02
CA ALA A 98 -11.60 -0.17 3.76
C ALA A 98 -12.54 0.04 4.95
N TYR A 99 -13.16 -1.03 5.43
CA TYR A 99 -14.02 -1.00 6.61
C TYR A 99 -13.29 -0.42 7.84
N LEU A 100 -12.08 -0.92 8.14
CA LEU A 100 -11.35 -0.49 9.33
C LEU A 100 -10.86 0.96 9.25
N LEU A 101 -10.46 1.45 8.09
CA LEU A 101 -10.06 2.85 7.93
C LEU A 101 -11.27 3.79 8.04
N ALA A 102 -12.42 3.42 7.47
CA ALA A 102 -13.62 4.24 7.54
C ALA A 102 -14.19 4.41 8.96
N HIS A 103 -13.87 3.50 9.87
CA HIS A 103 -14.33 3.51 11.27
C HIS A 103 -13.19 3.77 12.27
N ALA A 104 -11.97 4.02 11.79
CA ALA A 104 -10.84 4.34 12.65
C ALA A 104 -10.97 5.75 13.24
N LYS A 105 -10.29 5.98 14.37
CA LYS A 105 -10.22 7.31 14.97
C LYS A 105 -9.50 8.28 14.04
N MET A 106 -10.08 9.46 13.83
CA MET A 106 -9.36 10.62 13.26
C MET A 106 -8.45 11.21 14.34
N SER A 107 -7.21 11.58 13.97
CA SER A 107 -6.15 12.21 14.81
C SER A 107 -6.57 12.66 16.21
#